data_AF-A0A1B0C6M5-F1
#
_entry.id   AF-A0A1B0C6M5-F1
#
_cell.length_a   1.000
_cell.length_b   1.000
_cell.length_c   1.000
_cell.angle_alpha   90.00
_cell.angle_beta   90.00
_cell.angle_gamma   90.00
#
_symmetry.space_group_name_H-M   'P 1'
#
loop_
_entity.id
_entity.type
_entity.pdbx_description
1 polymer ?
#
loop_
_entity_poly.entity_id
_entity_poly.type
_entity_poly.pdbx_seq_one_letter_code
_entity_poly.pdbx_strand_id
1 'polypeptide(L)'
;MSTANPLPSGEGYQLTSSSAPTIPSTFQCQFCSRQFTTKTGAGVHARRAHPNELDQRNARTDKKPRWSEEEELLLARKEAELTIDGKTRFMNKALAALFPARSLEAIKKIRQKPLYRQHVERYVSSMSNERLLDAPGTSSDTAPLIPPSVTSSPSIAPPPSAVTTATSYISDDHIISAPPSASTYQKTRLYDCDSH
;
A
#
# COMPACT_ATOMS: atom_id res chain seq x y z
N MET A 1 -4.27 55.20 -62.68
CA MET A 1 -3.25 54.88 -61.66
C MET A 1 -3.88 53.80 -60.78
N SER A 2 -3.88 52.54 -61.19
CA SER A 2 -2.79 51.56 -61.07
C SER A 2 -2.25 51.50 -59.65
N THR A 3 -2.62 50.47 -58.89
CA THR A 3 -1.70 49.37 -58.49
C THR A 3 -2.46 48.30 -57.71
N ALA A 4 -2.51 47.11 -58.29
CA ALA A 4 -2.74 45.84 -57.61
C ALA A 4 -1.51 45.48 -56.74
N ASN A 5 -1.72 44.67 -55.70
CA ASN A 5 -0.70 43.78 -55.16
C ASN A 5 -1.35 42.66 -54.30
N PRO A 6 -0.70 41.49 -54.14
CA PRO A 6 -1.26 40.22 -54.57
C PRO A 6 -1.48 39.23 -53.42
N LEU A 7 -2.27 38.18 -53.69
CA LEU A 7 -2.36 37.00 -52.84
C LEU A 7 -0.98 36.33 -52.68
N PRO A 8 -0.57 35.94 -51.47
CA PRO A 8 0.53 35.01 -51.30
C PRO A 8 0.06 33.58 -51.59
N SER A 9 0.64 33.00 -52.62
CA SER A 9 0.69 31.57 -52.88
C SER A 9 1.31 30.85 -51.68
N GLY A 10 0.47 30.15 -50.91
CA GLY A 10 0.88 29.25 -49.84
C GLY A 10 0.78 27.79 -50.32
N GLU A 11 1.84 27.38 -51.00
CA GLU A 11 2.48 26.06 -51.06
C GLU A 11 1.69 24.83 -50.58
N GLY A 12 1.66 23.83 -51.47
CA GLY A 12 0.96 22.57 -51.30
C GLY A 12 1.35 21.81 -50.04
N TYR A 13 0.34 21.45 -49.26
CA TYR A 13 0.44 20.38 -48.27
C TYR A 13 0.59 19.06 -49.04
N GLN A 14 1.81 18.53 -49.10
CA GLN A 14 2.01 17.15 -49.50
C GLN A 14 1.30 16.27 -48.47
N LEU A 15 0.28 15.54 -48.94
CA LEU A 15 -0.37 14.46 -48.21
C LEU A 15 0.67 13.35 -47.99
N THR A 16 1.43 13.45 -46.89
CA THR A 16 2.21 12.32 -46.41
C THR A 16 1.23 11.24 -46.01
N SER A 17 1.20 10.16 -46.79
CA SER A 17 0.48 8.92 -46.52
C SER A 17 0.79 8.42 -45.12
N SER A 18 -0.01 8.86 -44.15
CA SER A 18 0.04 8.39 -42.78
C SER A 18 -0.59 7.00 -42.76
N SER A 19 0.25 5.96 -42.80
CA SER A 19 -0.14 4.58 -42.54
C SER A 19 -0.84 4.52 -41.19
N ALA A 20 -2.17 4.51 -41.22
CA ALA A 20 -3.00 4.41 -40.04
C ALA A 20 -2.64 3.12 -39.29
N PRO A 21 -2.46 3.16 -37.96
CA PRO A 21 -2.36 1.94 -37.18
C PRO A 21 -3.69 1.20 -37.30
N THR A 22 -3.72 0.09 -38.04
CA THR A 22 -4.87 -0.82 -38.10
C THR A 22 -5.09 -1.38 -36.71
N ILE A 23 -5.99 -0.76 -35.94
CA ILE A 23 -6.47 -1.30 -34.68
C ILE A 23 -7.09 -2.66 -35.02
N PRO A 24 -6.60 -3.78 -34.47
CA PRO A 24 -7.20 -5.08 -34.74
C PRO A 24 -8.66 -5.02 -34.30
N SER A 25 -9.57 -5.18 -35.26
CA SER A 25 -11.03 -5.18 -35.06
C SER A 25 -11.53 -6.45 -34.37
N THR A 26 -10.62 -7.35 -34.00
CA THR A 26 -10.91 -8.63 -33.36
C THR A 26 -10.25 -8.71 -31.98
N PHE A 27 -11.01 -9.23 -31.01
CA PHE A 27 -10.57 -9.46 -29.65
C PHE A 27 -10.33 -10.95 -29.46
N GLN A 28 -9.06 -11.36 -29.34
CA GLN A 28 -8.70 -12.75 -29.12
C GLN A 28 -8.79 -13.12 -27.63
N CYS A 29 -9.21 -14.35 -27.33
CA CYS A 29 -9.12 -14.88 -25.97
C CYS A 29 -7.66 -14.98 -25.51
N GLN A 30 -7.40 -14.60 -24.27
CA GLN A 30 -6.07 -14.66 -23.66
C GLN A 30 -5.60 -16.08 -23.28
N PHE A 31 -6.40 -17.11 -23.54
CA PHE A 31 -6.12 -18.51 -23.21
C PHE A 31 -6.32 -19.49 -24.37
N CYS A 32 -6.99 -19.05 -25.44
CA CYS A 32 -7.19 -19.87 -26.64
C CYS A 32 -7.23 -19.00 -27.90
N SER A 33 -7.17 -19.61 -29.07
CA SER A 33 -7.14 -18.92 -30.36
C SER A 33 -8.49 -18.39 -30.85
N ARG A 34 -9.54 -18.44 -30.02
CA ARG A 34 -10.88 -17.93 -30.40
C ARG A 34 -10.87 -16.41 -30.50
N GLN A 35 -11.43 -15.90 -31.59
CA GLN A 35 -11.57 -14.48 -31.88
C GLN A 35 -13.01 -14.03 -31.69
N PHE A 36 -13.20 -12.82 -31.18
CA PHE A 36 -14.49 -12.23 -30.90
C PHE A 36 -14.58 -10.84 -31.53
N THR A 37 -15.79 -10.44 -31.88
CA THR A 37 -16.08 -9.09 -32.41
C THR A 37 -16.10 -8.03 -31.31
N THR A 38 -16.18 -8.43 -30.03
CA THR A 38 -16.23 -7.52 -28.89
C THR A 38 -15.35 -7.99 -27.73
N LYS A 39 -14.77 -7.02 -27.01
CA LYS A 39 -14.01 -7.27 -25.77
C LYS A 39 -14.85 -7.98 -24.71
N THR A 40 -16.12 -7.60 -24.58
CA THR A 40 -17.07 -8.24 -23.67
C THR A 40 -17.27 -9.71 -24.01
N GLY A 41 -17.42 -10.05 -25.29
CA GLY A 41 -17.56 -11.44 -25.77
C GLY A 41 -16.34 -12.30 -25.41
N ALA A 42 -15.13 -11.79 -25.66
CA ALA A 42 -13.89 -12.47 -25.25
C ALA A 42 -13.82 -12.67 -23.73
N GLY A 43 -14.25 -11.68 -22.94
CA GLY A 43 -14.29 -11.77 -21.47
C GLY A 43 -15.33 -12.78 -20.94
N VAL A 44 -16.53 -12.82 -21.52
CA VAL A 44 -17.55 -13.82 -21.18
C VAL A 44 -17.06 -15.23 -21.52
N HIS A 45 -16.48 -15.40 -22.70
CA HIS A 45 -15.89 -16.66 -23.11
C HIS A 45 -14.79 -17.10 -22.15
N ALA A 46 -13.85 -16.22 -21.80
CA ALA A 46 -12.77 -16.53 -20.87
C ALA A 46 -13.34 -17.02 -19.52
N ARG A 47 -14.35 -16.35 -18.95
CA ARG A 47 -14.98 -16.76 -17.68
C ARG A 47 -15.68 -18.13 -17.75
N ARG A 48 -16.23 -18.50 -18.90
CA ARG A 48 -16.97 -19.77 -19.07
C ARG A 48 -16.08 -20.94 -19.44
N ALA A 49 -15.13 -20.73 -20.35
CA ALA A 49 -14.30 -21.78 -20.93
C ALA A 49 -12.96 -21.96 -20.19
N HIS A 50 -12.47 -20.92 -19.51
CA HIS A 50 -11.17 -20.89 -18.83
C HIS A 50 -11.27 -20.40 -17.37
N PRO A 51 -12.16 -20.99 -16.53
CA PRO A 51 -12.35 -20.52 -15.16
C PRO A 51 -11.08 -20.71 -14.31
N ASN A 52 -10.39 -21.85 -14.45
CA ASN A 52 -9.20 -22.15 -13.66
C ASN A 52 -8.04 -21.21 -14.00
N GLU A 53 -7.82 -20.95 -15.28
CA GLU A 53 -6.74 -20.09 -15.75
C GLU A 53 -7.03 -18.62 -15.44
N LEU A 54 -8.30 -18.21 -15.40
CA LEU A 54 -8.72 -16.90 -14.88
C LEU A 54 -8.47 -16.78 -13.39
N ASP A 55 -8.85 -17.78 -12.60
CA ASP A 55 -8.62 -17.80 -11.17
C ASP A 55 -7.13 -17.77 -10.86
N GLN A 56 -6.32 -18.55 -11.59
CA GLN A 56 -4.86 -18.55 -11.45
C GLN A 56 -4.24 -17.20 -11.84
N ARG A 57 -4.75 -16.55 -12.90
CA ARG A 57 -4.30 -15.19 -13.27
C ARG A 57 -4.71 -14.17 -12.21
N ASN A 58 -5.95 -14.23 -11.72
CA ASN A 58 -6.50 -13.28 -10.76
C ASN A 58 -5.91 -13.45 -9.35
N ALA A 59 -5.53 -14.68 -8.99
CA ALA A 59 -4.87 -15.01 -7.72
C ALA A 59 -3.54 -14.27 -7.52
N ARG A 60 -2.88 -13.86 -8.63
CA ARG A 60 -1.57 -13.19 -8.62
C ARG A 60 -1.62 -11.67 -8.56
N THR A 61 -2.79 -11.06 -8.41
CA THR A 61 -2.82 -9.63 -8.09
C THR A 61 -2.63 -9.51 -6.59
N ASP A 62 -1.38 -9.37 -6.16
CA ASP A 62 -1.01 -8.96 -4.82
C ASP A 62 -1.71 -7.63 -4.55
N LYS A 63 -2.91 -7.70 -3.98
CA LYS A 63 -3.69 -6.53 -3.59
C LYS A 63 -2.91 -5.89 -2.46
N LYS A 64 -2.06 -4.91 -2.80
CA LYS A 64 -1.42 -4.04 -1.83
C LYS A 64 -2.49 -3.63 -0.81
N PRO A 65 -2.36 -4.02 0.46
CA PRO A 65 -3.38 -3.70 1.44
C PRO A 65 -3.52 -2.18 1.48
N ARG A 66 -4.76 -1.70 1.45
CA ARG A 66 -5.06 -0.25 1.42
C ARG A 66 -4.50 0.50 2.64
N TRP A 67 -4.19 -0.24 3.70
CA TRP A 67 -3.47 0.21 4.89
C TRP A 67 -2.11 -0.47 4.87
N SER A 68 -1.03 0.30 5.01
CA SER A 68 0.26 -0.31 5.32
C SER A 68 0.24 -0.88 6.74
N GLU A 69 1.10 -1.85 7.01
CA GLU A 69 1.27 -2.40 8.36
C GLU A 69 1.66 -1.30 9.35
N GLU A 70 2.59 -0.43 8.97
CA GLU A 70 3.03 0.71 9.78
C GLU A 70 1.88 1.67 10.13
N GLU A 71 1.03 2.00 9.15
CA GLU A 71 -0.15 2.85 9.39
C GLU A 71 -1.17 2.18 10.30
N GLU A 72 -1.38 0.86 10.14
CA GLU A 72 -2.29 0.07 10.99
C GLU A 72 -1.80 0.05 12.45
N LEU A 73 -0.51 -0.18 12.66
CA LEU A 73 0.11 -0.15 13.99
C LEU A 73 0.07 1.24 14.63
N LEU A 74 0.33 2.29 13.84
CA LEU A 74 0.27 3.67 14.33
C LEU A 74 -1.15 4.05 14.77
N LEU A 75 -2.17 3.66 14.00
CA LEU A 75 -3.57 3.85 14.37
C LEU A 75 -3.92 3.10 15.67
N ALA A 76 -3.48 1.84 15.78
CA ALA A 76 -3.72 1.02 16.97
C ALA A 76 -3.07 1.62 18.23
N ARG A 77 -1.85 2.16 18.10
CA ARG A 77 -1.16 2.87 19.18
C ARG A 77 -1.94 4.11 19.63
N LYS A 78 -2.42 4.92 18.69
CA LYS A 78 -3.23 6.11 19.02
C LYS A 78 -4.57 5.76 19.64
N GLU A 79 -5.21 4.67 19.23
CA GLU A 79 -6.41 4.17 19.90
C GLU A 79 -6.14 3.72 21.34
N ALA A 80 -5.00 3.08 21.59
CA ALA A 80 -4.60 2.68 22.95
C ALA A 80 -4.36 3.89 23.87
N GLU A 81 -3.67 4.93 23.39
CA GLU A 81 -3.49 6.21 24.12
C GLU A 81 -4.85 6.79 24.52
N LEU A 82 -5.78 6.92 23.56
CA LEU A 82 -7.12 7.46 23.80
C LEU A 82 -7.98 6.59 24.71
N THR A 83 -7.71 5.28 24.75
CA THR A 83 -8.39 4.31 25.64
C THR A 83 -7.93 4.48 27.08
N ILE A 84 -6.62 4.63 27.31
CA ILE A 84 -6.03 4.85 28.64
C ILE A 84 -6.38 6.22 29.20
N ASP A 85 -6.47 7.23 28.34
CA ASP A 85 -6.89 8.56 28.76
C ASP A 85 -8.34 8.61 29.25
N GLY A 86 -9.19 7.67 28.81
CA GLY A 86 -10.59 7.52 29.25
C GLY A 86 -11.52 8.68 28.90
N LYS A 87 -11.01 9.76 28.29
CA LYS A 87 -11.75 11.00 27.98
C LYS A 87 -12.51 10.92 26.65
N THR A 88 -12.21 9.93 25.81
CA THR A 88 -12.72 9.87 24.44
C THR A 88 -14.05 9.11 24.35
N ARG A 89 -15.16 9.84 24.23
CA ARG A 89 -16.50 9.25 24.01
C ARG A 89 -16.71 8.70 22.59
N PHE A 90 -16.09 9.33 21.59
CA PHE A 90 -16.28 8.99 20.17
C PHE A 90 -14.95 8.62 19.51
N MET A 91 -14.52 7.36 19.69
CA MET A 91 -13.20 6.89 19.27
C MET A 91 -12.91 7.14 17.78
N ASN A 92 -13.87 6.83 16.89
CA ASN A 92 -13.71 7.04 15.45
C ASN A 92 -13.49 8.51 15.09
N LYS A 93 -14.16 9.43 15.78
CA LYS A 93 -14.04 10.88 15.53
C LYS A 93 -12.70 11.41 16.02
N ALA A 94 -12.25 10.95 17.19
CA ALA A 94 -10.95 11.32 17.74
C ALA A 94 -9.81 10.80 16.84
N LEU A 95 -9.88 9.55 16.39
CA LEU A 95 -8.90 8.99 15.46
C LEU A 95 -8.91 9.72 14.10
N ALA A 96 -10.08 10.06 13.55
CA ALA A 96 -10.14 10.79 12.28
C ALA A 96 -9.52 12.19 12.36
N ALA A 97 -9.54 12.84 13.53
CA ALA A 97 -8.85 14.11 13.73
C ALA A 97 -7.32 13.96 13.69
N LEU A 98 -6.78 12.80 14.11
CA LEU A 98 -5.35 12.50 14.09
C LEU A 98 -4.86 12.01 12.73
N PHE A 99 -5.74 11.38 11.93
CA PHE A 99 -5.41 10.80 10.63
C PHE A 99 -6.22 11.45 9.50
N PRO A 100 -5.96 12.72 9.13
CA PRO A 100 -6.76 13.44 8.12
C PRO A 100 -6.67 12.82 6.72
N ALA A 101 -5.62 12.05 6.43
CA ALA A 101 -5.48 11.30 5.17
C ALA A 101 -6.44 10.10 5.06
N ARG A 102 -7.12 9.71 6.15
CA ARG A 102 -7.99 8.54 6.21
C ARG A 102 -9.41 8.96 6.58
N SER A 103 -10.38 8.50 5.81
CA SER A 103 -11.79 8.81 6.08
C SER A 103 -12.31 8.07 7.32
N LEU A 104 -13.36 8.62 7.94
CA LEU A 104 -14.05 7.98 9.06
C LEU A 104 -14.48 6.55 8.76
N GLU A 105 -14.97 6.30 7.54
CA GLU A 105 -15.38 4.96 7.11
C GLU A 105 -14.19 4.01 6.97
N ALA A 106 -13.04 4.51 6.49
CA ALA A 106 -11.82 3.70 6.44
C ALA A 106 -11.36 3.29 7.85
N ILE A 107 -11.44 4.22 8.82
CA ILE A 107 -11.11 3.98 10.23
C ILE A 107 -12.09 2.99 10.86
N LYS A 108 -13.39 3.13 10.60
CA LYS A 108 -14.40 2.15 11.07
C LYS A 108 -14.09 0.74 10.56
N LYS A 109 -13.77 0.61 9.27
CA LYS A 109 -13.50 -0.69 8.65
C LYS A 109 -12.24 -1.36 9.20
N ILE A 110 -11.18 -0.60 9.50
CA ILE A 110 -9.98 -1.19 10.09
C ILE A 110 -10.20 -1.62 11.55
N ARG A 111 -10.94 -0.84 12.35
CA ARG A 111 -11.30 -1.20 13.73
C ARG A 111 -12.19 -2.44 13.86
N GLN A 112 -12.87 -2.81 12.77
CA GLN A 112 -13.64 -4.06 12.70
C GLN A 112 -12.75 -5.29 12.53
N LYS A 113 -11.52 -5.14 12.04
CA LYS A 113 -10.61 -6.27 11.84
C LYS A 113 -10.15 -6.87 13.18
N PRO A 114 -10.07 -8.20 13.31
CA PRO A 114 -9.62 -8.85 14.54
C PRO A 114 -8.13 -8.59 14.82
N LEU A 115 -7.27 -8.61 13.80
CA LEU A 115 -5.84 -8.33 13.95
C LEU A 115 -5.59 -6.94 14.54
N TYR A 116 -6.30 -5.94 14.04
CA TYR A 116 -6.24 -4.59 14.56
C TYR A 116 -6.59 -4.53 16.06
N ARG A 117 -7.64 -5.22 16.51
CA ARG A 117 -8.02 -5.25 17.93
C ARG A 117 -6.93 -5.87 18.80
N GLN A 118 -6.25 -6.92 18.31
CA GLN A 118 -5.11 -7.51 19.01
C GLN A 118 -3.94 -6.52 19.13
N HIS A 119 -3.68 -5.72 18.09
CA HIS A 119 -2.68 -4.65 18.17
C HIS A 119 -3.07 -3.60 19.22
N VAL A 120 -4.32 -3.16 19.26
CA VAL A 120 -4.82 -2.21 20.27
C VAL A 120 -4.67 -2.79 21.67
N GLU A 121 -5.10 -4.02 21.91
CA GLU A 121 -4.99 -4.69 23.22
C GLU A 121 -3.53 -4.82 23.69
N ARG A 122 -2.62 -5.17 22.77
CA ARG A 122 -1.19 -5.22 23.04
C ARG A 122 -0.65 -3.86 23.49
N TYR A 123 -1.02 -2.79 22.78
CA TYR A 123 -0.60 -1.44 23.15
C TYR A 123 -1.25 -0.93 24.44
N VAL A 124 -2.53 -1.22 24.68
CA VAL A 124 -3.21 -0.87 25.93
C VAL A 124 -2.53 -1.57 27.11
N SER A 125 -2.26 -2.87 26.99
CA SER A 125 -1.56 -3.64 28.03
C SER A 125 -0.16 -3.08 28.29
N SER A 126 0.60 -2.81 27.22
CA SER A 126 1.94 -2.23 27.33
C SER A 126 1.91 -0.86 28.01
N MET A 127 1.11 0.08 27.52
CA MET A 127 1.05 1.44 28.07
C MET A 127 0.47 1.49 29.50
N SER A 128 -0.48 0.61 29.82
CA SER A 128 -1.02 0.52 31.19
C SER A 128 0.04 0.01 32.16
N ASN A 129 0.86 -0.95 31.74
CA ASN A 129 1.97 -1.46 32.53
C ASN A 129 3.05 -0.40 32.79
N GLU A 130 3.44 0.36 31.77
CA GLU A 130 4.42 1.46 31.93
C GLU A 130 3.93 2.52 32.93
N ARG A 131 2.64 2.89 32.88
CA ARG A 131 2.07 3.90 33.78
C ARG A 131 2.02 3.45 35.26
N LEU A 132 2.04 2.14 35.54
CA LEU A 132 2.11 1.62 36.90
C LEU A 132 3.50 1.75 37.52
N LEU A 133 4.57 1.84 36.71
CA LEU A 133 5.95 2.01 37.19
C LEU A 133 6.31 3.48 37.48
N ASP A 134 5.55 4.42 36.91
CA ASP A 134 5.73 5.87 37.07
C ASP A 134 4.93 6.48 38.23
N ALA A 135 4.38 5.69 39.17
CA ALA A 135 3.76 6.23 40.37
C ALA A 135 4.84 6.70 41.37
N PRO A 136 5.09 8.01 41.56
CA PRO A 136 6.04 8.48 42.55
C PRO A 136 5.35 8.46 43.90
N GLY A 137 5.81 7.57 44.78
CA GLY A 137 5.61 7.75 46.21
C GLY A 137 6.20 9.10 46.63
N THR A 138 5.34 9.93 47.21
CA THR A 138 5.61 11.09 48.06
C THR A 138 7.04 11.14 48.63
N SER A 139 7.85 12.10 48.19
CA SER A 139 8.89 12.69 49.03
C SER A 139 8.98 14.19 48.76
N SER A 140 8.95 14.92 49.86
CA SER A 140 8.84 16.36 49.97
C SER A 140 10.08 17.11 49.46
N ASP A 141 9.82 18.32 48.96
CA ASP A 141 10.56 19.55 49.22
C ASP A 141 12.08 19.58 48.96
N THR A 142 12.50 20.39 47.98
CA THR A 142 13.40 21.55 48.18
C THR A 142 13.80 22.11 46.81
N ALA A 143 13.31 23.30 46.48
CA ALA A 143 13.91 24.16 45.46
C ALA A 143 15.27 24.69 45.96
N PRO A 144 16.25 24.91 45.06
CA PRO A 144 16.75 26.28 45.00
C PRO A 144 16.96 26.81 43.58
N LEU A 145 16.52 28.05 43.45
CA LEU A 145 16.83 29.10 42.48
C LEU A 145 18.31 29.18 42.10
N ILE A 146 18.64 29.21 40.79
CA ILE A 146 19.73 30.05 40.22
C ILE A 146 19.32 30.54 38.80
N PRO A 147 19.54 31.84 38.45
CA PRO A 147 18.86 32.58 37.36
C PRO A 147 19.58 32.55 35.97
N PRO A 148 19.01 33.20 34.91
CA PRO A 148 19.41 33.00 33.52
C PRO A 148 20.48 34.01 33.06
N SER A 149 21.48 33.55 32.30
CA SER A 149 22.23 34.31 31.29
C SER A 149 23.28 33.41 30.66
N VAL A 150 23.24 33.19 29.35
CA VAL A 150 24.19 33.80 28.40
C VAL A 150 23.77 33.47 26.96
N THR A 151 23.38 34.51 26.25
CA THR A 151 23.39 34.65 24.80
C THR A 151 24.74 34.20 24.22
N SER A 152 24.74 33.36 23.17
CA SER A 152 25.68 33.45 22.03
C SER A 152 25.35 32.40 20.96
N SER A 153 24.73 32.86 19.86
CA SER A 153 24.96 32.28 18.53
C SER A 153 26.41 32.56 18.11
N PRO A 154 26.99 31.73 17.22
CA PRO A 154 27.01 32.16 15.82
C PRO A 154 26.80 31.04 14.79
N SER A 155 26.13 31.46 13.73
CA SER A 155 26.20 31.00 12.33
C SER A 155 27.57 30.45 11.91
N ILE A 156 27.60 29.35 11.13
CA ILE A 156 28.40 29.16 9.90
C ILE A 156 27.91 27.90 9.16
N ALA A 157 27.87 28.01 7.83
CA ALA A 157 27.23 27.17 6.82
C ALA A 157 27.91 25.81 6.54
N PRO A 158 27.30 24.89 5.73
CA PRO A 158 27.91 23.63 5.26
C PRO A 158 28.81 23.90 4.03
N PRO A 159 29.80 23.05 3.64
CA PRO A 159 29.58 21.82 2.82
C PRO A 159 30.81 20.83 2.90
N PRO A 160 31.19 20.00 1.89
CA PRO A 160 30.48 19.29 0.82
C PRO A 160 30.67 17.76 0.84
N SER A 161 29.88 17.10 -0.02
CA SER A 161 30.02 15.75 -0.55
C SER A 161 31.47 15.30 -0.83
N ALA A 162 31.78 14.06 -0.44
CA ALA A 162 32.82 13.26 -1.07
C ALA A 162 32.33 11.82 -1.27
N VAL A 163 32.51 11.40 -2.51
CA VAL A 163 32.15 10.12 -3.14
C VAL A 163 33.12 9.02 -2.66
N THR A 164 32.71 7.77 -2.84
CA THR A 164 33.52 6.62 -3.35
C THR A 164 33.68 5.44 -2.39
N THR A 165 32.88 4.40 -2.68
CA THR A 165 33.27 2.99 -2.82
C THR A 165 33.99 2.27 -1.68
N ALA A 166 33.32 1.24 -1.14
CA ALA A 166 33.98 -0.01 -0.80
C ALA A 166 33.01 -1.17 -1.00
N THR A 167 33.13 -1.77 -2.17
CA THR A 167 32.63 -3.11 -2.48
C THR A 167 33.35 -4.12 -1.59
N SER A 168 32.65 -4.75 -0.65
CA SER A 168 33.12 -6.01 -0.06
C SER A 168 32.12 -7.11 -0.39
N TYR A 169 32.47 -7.80 -1.46
CA TYR A 169 32.16 -9.19 -1.73
C TYR A 169 32.09 -10.01 -0.42
N ILE A 170 30.96 -10.67 -0.20
CA ILE A 170 30.92 -11.88 0.62
C ILE A 170 30.40 -12.96 -0.32
N SER A 171 31.34 -13.65 -0.95
CA SER A 171 31.11 -14.98 -1.48
C SER A 171 31.41 -15.93 -0.34
N ASP A 172 30.44 -16.75 0.05
CA ASP A 172 30.76 -18.13 0.35
C ASP A 172 29.54 -19.02 0.07
N ASP A 173 29.76 -19.90 -0.90
CA ASP A 173 28.96 -21.04 -1.26
C ASP A 173 28.81 -21.99 -0.07
N HIS A 174 27.57 -22.38 0.25
CA HIS A 174 27.33 -23.76 0.63
C HIS A 174 26.04 -24.27 -0.01
N ILE A 175 26.24 -24.89 -1.17
CA ILE A 175 25.38 -25.89 -1.75
C ILE A 175 25.30 -27.09 -0.79
N ILE A 176 24.09 -27.42 -0.34
CA ILE A 176 23.73 -28.80 0.02
C ILE A 176 22.53 -29.19 -0.86
N SER A 177 22.79 -30.08 -1.81
CA SER A 177 21.79 -30.78 -2.62
C SER A 177 20.98 -31.77 -1.78
N ALA A 178 19.65 -31.57 -1.78
CA ALA A 178 18.56 -32.51 -2.19
C ALA A 178 18.41 -33.91 -1.52
N PRO A 179 17.30 -34.67 -1.73
CA PRO A 179 15.85 -34.39 -1.85
C PRO A 179 15.01 -35.37 -0.95
N PRO A 180 13.82 -35.88 -1.35
CA PRO A 180 12.47 -35.38 -1.07
C PRO A 180 11.66 -36.29 -0.10
N SER A 181 10.67 -35.74 0.60
CA SER A 181 9.59 -36.56 1.20
C SER A 181 8.22 -36.04 0.79
N ALA A 182 7.49 -36.92 0.13
CA ALA A 182 6.13 -36.75 -0.34
C ALA A 182 5.18 -36.49 0.84
N SER A 183 4.32 -35.48 0.70
CA SER A 183 3.08 -35.42 1.48
C SER A 183 1.93 -35.17 0.53
N THR A 184 1.43 -36.29 0.00
CA THR A 184 0.16 -36.39 -0.69
C THR A 184 -0.96 -36.11 0.31
N TYR A 185 -1.48 -34.88 0.38
CA TYR A 185 -2.76 -34.63 1.03
C TYR A 185 -3.86 -34.59 -0.03
N GLN A 186 -4.50 -35.74 -0.21
CA GLN A 186 -5.71 -35.87 -1.01
C GLN A 186 -6.84 -35.09 -0.32
N LYS A 187 -7.25 -33.98 -0.93
CA LYS A 187 -8.51 -33.32 -0.58
C LYS A 187 -9.63 -34.08 -1.29
N THR A 188 -10.24 -35.04 -0.59
CA THR A 188 -11.44 -35.72 -1.05
C THR A 188 -12.56 -34.69 -1.26
N ARG A 189 -12.94 -34.52 -2.53
CA ARG A 189 -14.22 -33.96 -2.95
C ARG A 189 -15.29 -34.99 -2.60
N LEU A 190 -16.10 -34.73 -1.57
CA LEU A 190 -17.39 -35.39 -1.43
C LEU A 190 -18.39 -34.55 -2.25
N TYR A 191 -18.67 -35.01 -3.47
CA TYR A 191 -19.89 -34.63 -4.17
C TYR A 191 -20.98 -35.57 -3.67
N ASP A 192 -21.85 -35.09 -2.79
CA ASP A 192 -23.18 -35.67 -2.63
C ASP A 192 -24.09 -34.95 -3.63
N CYS A 193 -24.33 -35.61 -4.75
CA CYS A 193 -25.38 -35.32 -5.69
C CYS A 193 -25.99 -36.66 -6.09
N ASP A 194 -27.02 -37.10 -5.38
CA ASP A 194 -28.14 -37.82 -5.98
C ASP A 194 -29.27 -38.03 -4.95
N SER A 195 -30.47 -37.58 -5.27
CA SER A 195 -31.63 -38.46 -5.45
C SER A 195 -32.97 -37.74 -5.29
N HIS A 196 -33.74 -37.82 -6.39
CA HIS A 196 -35.20 -37.67 -6.55
C HIS A 196 -35.83 -36.27 -6.60
#